data_AF-A0A2D5N7E3-F1
#
_entry.id   AF-A0A2D5N7E3-F1
#
_cell.length_a   1.000
_cell.length_b   1.000
_cell.length_c   1.000
_cell.angle_alpha   90.00
_cell.angle_beta   90.00
_cell.angle_gamma   90.00
#
_symmetry.space_group_name_H-M   'P 1'
#
loop_
_entity.id
_entity.type
_entity.pdbx_description
1 polymer ?
#
loop_
_entity_poly.entity_id
_entity_poly.type
_entity_poly.pdbx_seq_one_letter_code
_entity_poly.pdbx_strand_id
1 'polypeptide(L)'
;MDDKMFRIWNQSIGWSIFAIALFTFGNTVEPTASFWDAGEYISTSAKLQVGHPPGAPLFQMIGAFFALFATSAQKVALMVNFMSVFSSAFTILFMFWTLTLLLKKISNFNSLENLTDRIGFFGSAAVGALAFCFSDSFWFNAVETEVYAMATLILSVLFWMGLRWEEEMNTPRGDRWLLMIAFVIGLSFGVHFMGLLTIPALGMIYYFKNYKKVTVRGFIYANLISVAILLFIFKLLLPLTLSFFGNAEV
;
A
#
# COMPACT_ATOMS: atom_id res chain seq x y z
N MET A 1 28.49 2.93 -6.68
CA MET A 1 28.17 1.85 -5.72
C MET A 1 27.76 0.61 -6.49
N ASP A 2 28.30 -0.57 -6.15
CA ASP A 2 27.84 -1.82 -6.79
C ASP A 2 26.43 -2.22 -6.32
N ASP A 3 25.75 -3.07 -7.12
CA ASP A 3 24.37 -3.48 -6.87
C ASP A 3 24.18 -4.25 -5.57
N LYS A 4 25.19 -5.02 -5.14
CA LYS A 4 25.12 -5.82 -3.91
C LYS A 4 25.11 -4.90 -2.70
N MET A 5 26.01 -3.92 -2.67
CA MET A 5 26.10 -2.93 -1.62
C MET A 5 24.85 -2.05 -1.62
N PHE A 6 24.35 -1.62 -2.80
CA PHE A 6 23.09 -0.87 -2.88
C PHE A 6 21.94 -1.64 -2.24
N ARG A 7 21.81 -2.92 -2.56
CA ARG A 7 20.76 -3.79 -2.00
C ARG A 7 20.88 -3.90 -0.48
N ILE A 8 22.10 -4.05 0.06
CA ILE A 8 22.31 -4.12 1.51
C ILE A 8 21.83 -2.81 2.17
N TRP A 9 22.27 -1.66 1.68
CA TRP A 9 21.87 -0.36 2.23
C TRP A 9 20.35 -0.14 2.14
N ASN A 10 19.78 -0.37 0.95
CA ASN A 10 18.36 -0.18 0.72
C ASN A 10 17.49 -1.12 1.58
N GLN A 11 17.92 -2.37 1.79
CA GLN A 11 17.17 -3.30 2.64
C GLN A 11 17.34 -2.96 4.13
N SER A 12 18.56 -2.76 4.60
CA SER A 12 18.82 -2.47 6.02
C SER A 12 18.12 -1.18 6.45
N ILE A 13 18.24 -0.10 5.69
CA ILE A 13 17.62 1.19 6.03
C ILE A 13 16.09 1.08 5.96
N GLY A 14 15.55 0.41 4.94
CA GLY A 14 14.10 0.17 4.84
C GLY A 14 13.57 -0.54 6.08
N TRP A 15 14.19 -1.66 6.47
CA TRP A 15 13.77 -2.41 7.66
C TRP A 15 14.00 -1.65 8.97
N SER A 16 15.02 -0.80 9.05
CA SER A 16 15.18 0.11 10.19
C SER A 16 14.04 1.13 10.28
N ILE A 17 13.63 1.71 9.15
CA ILE A 17 12.49 2.64 9.10
C ILE A 17 11.18 1.93 9.45
N PHE A 18 10.97 0.71 8.96
CA PHE A 18 9.86 -0.15 9.36
C PHE A 18 9.84 -0.34 10.88
N ALA A 19 10.98 -0.66 11.49
CA ALA A 19 11.07 -0.86 12.93
C ALA A 19 10.77 0.43 13.72
N ILE A 20 11.22 1.59 13.23
CA ILE A 20 10.87 2.90 13.81
C ILE A 20 9.36 3.09 13.76
N ALA A 21 8.72 2.93 12.60
CA ALA A 21 7.27 3.08 12.45
C ALA A 21 6.48 2.10 13.34
N LEU A 22 6.88 0.82 13.35
CA LEU A 22 6.27 -0.22 14.18
C LEU A 22 6.37 0.13 15.67
N PHE A 23 7.53 0.61 16.11
CA PHE A 23 7.73 1.03 17.49
C PHE A 23 6.90 2.27 17.83
N THR A 24 6.92 3.29 16.97
CA THR A 24 6.17 4.54 17.16
C THR A 24 4.66 4.27 17.27
N PHE A 25 4.08 3.58 16.29
CA PHE A 25 2.65 3.25 16.30
C PHE A 25 2.32 2.24 17.40
N GLY A 26 3.19 1.25 17.64
CA GLY A 26 2.96 0.24 18.68
C GLY A 26 2.96 0.79 20.11
N ASN A 27 3.70 1.87 20.39
CA ASN A 27 3.67 2.55 21.69
C ASN A 27 2.51 3.55 21.83
N THR A 28 1.84 3.89 20.73
CA THR A 28 0.75 4.89 20.70
C THR A 28 -0.58 4.30 20.24
N VAL A 29 -0.63 2.98 20.05
CA VAL A 29 -1.83 2.24 19.64
C VAL A 29 -2.92 2.38 20.69
N GLU A 30 -4.15 2.54 20.23
CA GLU A 30 -5.32 2.60 21.11
C GLU A 30 -5.44 1.30 21.91
N PRO A 31 -5.55 1.36 23.26
CA PRO A 31 -5.63 0.16 24.10
C PRO A 31 -6.98 -0.55 24.00
N THR A 32 -8.01 0.15 23.52
CA THR A 32 -9.41 -0.29 23.43
C THR A 32 -10.02 0.13 22.09
N ALA A 33 -11.35 0.00 21.94
CA ALA A 33 -12.04 0.55 20.79
C ALA A 33 -12.00 2.09 20.85
N SER A 34 -11.59 2.73 19.75
CA SER A 34 -11.67 4.17 19.55
C SER A 34 -13.05 4.58 19.02
N PHE A 35 -13.21 5.85 18.67
CA PHE A 35 -14.47 6.40 18.19
C PHE A 35 -14.78 5.93 16.76
N TRP A 36 -16.04 6.09 16.34
CA TRP A 36 -16.51 5.81 14.98
C TRP A 36 -16.57 4.31 14.62
N ASP A 37 -15.94 3.87 13.53
CA ASP A 37 -16.13 2.53 12.95
C ASP A 37 -15.24 1.47 13.62
N ALA A 38 -14.18 1.88 14.33
CA ALA A 38 -13.25 0.96 14.98
C ALA A 38 -13.93 -0.06 15.91
N GLY A 39 -14.93 0.35 16.70
CA GLY A 39 -15.67 -0.57 17.57
C GLY A 39 -16.43 -1.65 16.79
N GLU A 40 -17.01 -1.29 15.65
CA GLU A 40 -17.68 -2.24 14.76
C GLU A 40 -16.66 -3.15 14.08
N TYR A 41 -15.58 -2.61 13.54
CA TYR A 41 -14.53 -3.41 12.89
C TYR A 41 -13.86 -4.39 13.84
N ILE A 42 -13.58 -3.98 15.08
CA ILE A 42 -13.02 -4.87 16.11
C ILE A 42 -14.01 -5.99 16.44
N SER A 43 -15.27 -5.66 16.71
CA SER A 43 -16.27 -6.65 17.11
C SER A 43 -16.59 -7.64 15.99
N THR A 44 -16.73 -7.14 14.76
CA THR A 44 -16.98 -7.98 13.59
C THR A 44 -15.77 -8.82 13.20
N SER A 45 -14.54 -8.31 13.32
CA SER A 45 -13.32 -9.11 13.10
C SER A 45 -13.16 -10.21 14.13
N ALA A 46 -13.39 -9.91 15.43
CA ALA A 46 -13.22 -10.88 16.52
C ALA A 46 -14.12 -12.12 16.41
N LYS A 47 -15.22 -12.02 15.66
CA LYS A 47 -16.20 -13.10 15.46
C LYS A 47 -16.47 -13.44 14.00
N LEU A 48 -15.73 -12.84 13.05
CA LEU A 48 -15.96 -12.96 11.61
C LEU A 48 -17.43 -12.70 11.22
N GLN A 49 -17.97 -11.60 11.75
CA GLN A 49 -19.33 -11.13 11.44
C GLN A 49 -19.32 -10.15 10.27
N VAL A 50 -20.50 -9.82 9.76
CA VAL A 50 -20.69 -8.87 8.67
C VAL A 50 -20.78 -7.46 9.26
N GLY A 51 -19.86 -6.58 8.85
CA GLY A 51 -19.93 -5.14 9.17
C GLY A 51 -20.83 -4.38 8.21
N HIS A 52 -20.96 -3.08 8.44
CA HIS A 52 -21.76 -2.20 7.60
C HIS A 52 -21.33 -2.23 6.11
N PRO A 53 -22.27 -2.08 5.17
CA PRO A 53 -21.94 -2.00 3.74
C PRO A 53 -20.99 -0.83 3.42
N PRO A 54 -20.00 -1.02 2.52
CA PRO A 54 -19.88 -2.10 1.53
C PRO A 54 -19.26 -3.40 2.07
N GLY A 55 -18.88 -3.44 3.36
CA GLY A 55 -18.16 -4.56 3.98
C GLY A 55 -16.67 -4.57 3.63
N ALA A 56 -15.87 -5.25 4.46
CA ALA A 56 -14.43 -5.39 4.29
C ALA A 56 -13.96 -6.81 4.71
N PRO A 57 -14.33 -7.85 3.95
CA PRO A 57 -14.17 -9.25 4.38
C PRO A 57 -12.70 -9.66 4.59
N LEU A 58 -11.79 -9.24 3.70
CA LEU A 58 -10.36 -9.52 3.87
C LEU A 58 -9.80 -8.78 5.09
N PHE A 59 -10.18 -7.52 5.27
CA PHE A 59 -9.80 -6.74 6.46
C PHE A 59 -10.26 -7.45 7.74
N GLN A 60 -11.51 -7.92 7.79
CA GLN A 60 -12.05 -8.67 8.93
C GLN A 60 -11.33 -10.00 9.17
N MET A 61 -10.97 -10.73 8.10
CA MET A 61 -10.20 -11.97 8.22
C MET A 61 -8.79 -11.74 8.78
N ILE A 62 -8.12 -10.66 8.37
CA ILE A 62 -6.83 -10.29 8.95
C ILE A 62 -7.01 -9.80 10.39
N GLY A 63 -8.05 -9.02 10.68
CA GLY A 63 -8.39 -8.61 12.05
C GLY A 63 -8.62 -9.82 12.97
N ALA A 64 -9.32 -10.86 12.48
CA ALA A 64 -9.52 -12.12 13.19
C ALA A 64 -8.19 -12.83 13.46
N PHE A 65 -7.26 -12.84 12.50
CA PHE A 65 -5.90 -13.37 12.71
C PHE A 65 -5.18 -12.66 13.86
N PHE A 66 -5.23 -11.33 13.90
CA PHE A 66 -4.65 -10.56 15.00
C PHE A 66 -5.36 -10.84 16.34
N ALA A 67 -6.69 -10.99 16.34
CA ALA A 67 -7.46 -11.32 17.53
C ALA A 67 -7.05 -12.67 18.17
N LEU A 68 -6.51 -13.63 17.39
CA LEU A 68 -6.02 -14.91 17.92
C LEU A 68 -4.87 -14.76 18.92
N PHE A 69 -4.12 -13.65 18.86
CA PHE A 69 -3.02 -13.37 19.78
C PHE A 69 -3.48 -12.71 21.08
N ALA A 70 -4.79 -12.45 21.25
CA ALA A 70 -5.32 -11.88 22.47
C ALA A 70 -5.29 -12.91 23.62
N THR A 71 -4.55 -12.59 24.67
CA THR A 71 -4.43 -13.44 25.87
C THR A 71 -5.67 -13.43 26.77
N SER A 72 -6.60 -12.49 26.54
CA SER A 72 -7.91 -12.43 27.18
C SER A 72 -8.91 -11.65 26.31
N ALA A 73 -10.20 -11.74 26.63
CA ALA A 73 -11.25 -11.00 25.93
C ALA A 73 -11.02 -9.47 25.94
N GLN A 74 -10.47 -8.93 27.03
CA GLN A 74 -10.15 -7.51 27.18
C GLN A 74 -9.01 -7.05 26.27
N LYS A 75 -8.19 -7.98 25.75
CA LYS A 75 -7.06 -7.68 24.87
C LYS A 75 -7.37 -7.83 23.38
N VAL A 76 -8.58 -8.25 23.02
CA VAL A 76 -9.01 -8.40 21.62
C VAL A 76 -8.91 -7.06 20.88
N ALA A 77 -9.47 -5.98 21.43
CA ALA A 77 -9.43 -4.66 20.81
C ALA A 77 -8.00 -4.20 20.51
N LEU A 78 -7.12 -4.27 21.50
CA LEU A 78 -5.70 -3.94 21.35
C LEU A 78 -5.05 -4.76 20.23
N MET A 79 -5.27 -6.08 20.20
CA MET A 79 -4.65 -6.93 19.18
C MET A 79 -5.16 -6.61 17.78
N VAL A 80 -6.46 -6.35 17.62
CA VAL A 80 -7.00 -5.95 16.31
C VAL A 80 -6.46 -4.57 15.91
N ASN A 81 -6.31 -3.62 16.84
CA ASN A 81 -5.65 -2.32 16.54
C ASN A 81 -4.19 -2.52 16.05
N PHE A 82 -3.48 -3.54 16.54
CA PHE A 82 -2.15 -3.88 16.03
C PHE A 82 -2.15 -4.27 14.54
N MET A 83 -3.27 -4.71 13.96
CA MET A 83 -3.35 -4.89 12.51
C MET A 83 -3.05 -3.59 11.76
N SER A 84 -3.60 -2.48 12.22
CA SER A 84 -3.34 -1.15 11.64
C SER A 84 -1.90 -0.72 11.87
N VAL A 85 -1.35 -0.96 13.07
CA VAL A 85 0.05 -0.68 13.40
C VAL A 85 0.98 -1.38 12.40
N PHE A 86 0.80 -2.68 12.18
CA PHE A 86 1.62 -3.46 11.25
C PHE A 86 1.40 -3.02 9.80
N SER A 87 0.15 -2.79 9.40
CA SER A 87 -0.18 -2.33 8.04
C SER A 87 0.48 -0.99 7.72
N SER A 88 0.42 -0.06 8.66
CA SER A 88 1.03 1.26 8.55
C SER A 88 2.56 1.21 8.61
N ALA A 89 3.16 0.36 9.45
CA ALA A 89 4.61 0.17 9.45
C ALA A 89 5.11 -0.37 8.09
N PHE A 90 4.42 -1.34 7.50
CA PHE A 90 4.74 -1.83 6.16
C PHE A 90 4.50 -0.76 5.09
N THR A 91 3.49 0.10 5.25
CA THR A 91 3.27 1.25 4.36
C THR A 91 4.52 2.14 4.31
N ILE A 92 5.10 2.47 5.46
CA ILE A 92 6.31 3.29 5.53
C ILE A 92 7.50 2.58 4.87
N LEU A 93 7.63 1.26 5.03
CA LEU A 93 8.65 0.45 4.36
C LEU A 93 8.54 0.54 2.82
N PHE A 94 7.34 0.30 2.28
CA PHE A 94 7.10 0.35 0.84
C PHE A 94 7.20 1.78 0.29
N MET A 95 6.84 2.79 1.09
CA MET A 95 7.06 4.19 0.74
C MET A 95 8.55 4.48 0.61
N PHE A 96 9.38 4.04 1.56
CA PHE A 96 10.83 4.18 1.46
C PHE A 96 11.39 3.53 0.18
N TRP A 97 11.01 2.28 -0.12
CA TRP A 97 11.46 1.62 -1.35
C TRP A 97 10.92 2.27 -2.63
N THR A 98 9.71 2.81 -2.60
CA THR A 98 9.15 3.59 -3.71
C THR A 98 9.99 4.85 -3.94
N LEU A 99 10.33 5.57 -2.87
CA LEU A 99 11.17 6.76 -2.93
C LEU A 99 12.57 6.42 -3.48
N THR A 100 13.20 5.33 -3.06
CA THR A 100 14.51 4.97 -3.61
C THR A 100 14.45 4.61 -5.10
N LEU A 101 13.37 3.99 -5.59
CA LEU A 101 13.16 3.77 -7.03
C LEU A 101 12.98 5.09 -7.81
N LEU A 102 12.27 6.06 -7.23
CA LEU A 102 12.08 7.38 -7.84
C LEU A 102 13.36 8.22 -7.84
N LEU A 103 14.08 8.25 -6.71
CA LEU A 103 15.32 9.03 -6.56
C LEU A 103 16.41 8.56 -7.55
N LYS A 104 16.45 7.27 -7.90
CA LYS A 104 17.36 6.76 -8.94
C LYS A 104 17.17 7.43 -10.31
N LYS A 105 15.99 8.00 -10.56
CA LYS A 105 15.67 8.68 -11.82
C LYS A 105 16.08 10.17 -11.80
N ILE A 106 16.54 10.70 -10.67
CA ILE A 106 17.01 12.08 -10.55
C ILE A 106 18.51 12.13 -10.86
N SER A 107 18.90 13.02 -11.78
CA SER A 107 20.28 13.15 -12.28
C SER A 107 21.34 13.34 -11.20
N ASN A 108 20.98 14.02 -10.10
CA ASN A 108 21.88 14.28 -8.98
C ASN A 108 22.28 13.01 -8.22
N PHE A 109 21.59 11.89 -8.44
CA PHE A 109 21.87 10.60 -7.81
C PHE A 109 22.40 9.55 -8.81
N ASN A 110 22.87 9.97 -9.98
CA ASN A 110 23.41 9.08 -11.01
C ASN A 110 24.65 8.28 -10.56
N SER A 111 25.42 8.81 -9.59
CA SER A 111 26.60 8.15 -9.05
C SER A 111 26.59 8.19 -7.52
N LEU A 112 26.42 7.04 -6.88
CA LEU A 112 26.55 6.88 -5.42
C LEU A 112 27.97 6.39 -5.10
N GLU A 113 28.97 7.24 -5.32
CA GLU A 113 30.39 6.83 -5.19
C GLU A 113 30.89 7.01 -3.76
N ASN A 114 30.72 8.20 -3.19
CA ASN A 114 31.18 8.53 -1.86
C ASN A 114 30.08 8.36 -0.79
N LEU A 115 30.45 8.50 0.49
CA LEU A 115 29.51 8.36 1.61
C LEU A 115 28.46 9.47 1.63
N THR A 116 28.83 10.70 1.29
CA THR A 116 27.93 11.86 1.26
C THR A 116 26.80 11.66 0.28
N ASP A 117 27.08 11.16 -0.93
CA ASP A 117 26.05 10.87 -1.95
C ASP A 117 25.08 9.79 -1.46
N ARG A 118 25.60 8.76 -0.78
CA ARG A 118 24.77 7.68 -0.22
C ARG A 118 23.89 8.19 0.91
N ILE A 119 24.43 9.01 1.81
CA ILE A 119 23.66 9.66 2.87
C ILE A 119 22.61 10.59 2.27
N GLY A 120 22.95 11.37 1.25
CA GLY A 120 21.99 12.22 0.53
C GLY A 120 20.85 11.40 -0.06
N PHE A 121 21.17 10.34 -0.81
CA PHE A 121 20.17 9.49 -1.46
C PHE A 121 19.25 8.76 -0.46
N PHE A 122 19.84 7.95 0.43
CA PHE A 122 19.06 7.16 1.38
C PHE A 122 18.44 8.01 2.47
N GLY A 123 19.11 9.09 2.88
CA GLY A 123 18.61 10.07 3.83
C GLY A 123 17.39 10.83 3.28
N SER A 124 17.41 11.26 2.01
CA SER A 124 16.23 11.87 1.39
C SER A 124 15.04 10.92 1.33
N ALA A 125 15.25 9.65 0.96
CA ALA A 125 14.18 8.65 0.99
C ALA A 125 13.67 8.39 2.42
N ALA A 126 14.58 8.30 3.39
CA ALA A 126 14.23 8.08 4.80
C ALA A 126 13.42 9.24 5.38
N VAL A 127 13.87 10.49 5.15
CA VAL A 127 13.17 11.70 5.58
C VAL A 127 11.79 11.77 4.94
N GLY A 128 11.65 11.47 3.64
CA GLY A 128 10.35 11.45 2.97
C GLY A 128 9.38 10.43 3.56
N ALA A 129 9.83 9.19 3.81
CA ALA A 129 9.01 8.15 4.40
C ALA A 129 8.65 8.45 5.87
N LEU A 130 9.61 8.93 6.67
CA LEU A 130 9.37 9.26 8.08
C LEU A 130 8.52 10.53 8.24
N ALA A 131 8.63 11.51 7.34
CA ALA A 131 7.73 12.67 7.36
C ALA A 131 6.26 12.26 7.20
N PHE A 132 5.97 11.24 6.38
CA PHE A 132 4.64 10.67 6.28
C PHE A 132 4.26 9.85 7.52
N CYS A 133 5.20 9.07 8.07
CA CYS A 133 5.03 8.33 9.32
C CYS A 133 4.57 9.24 10.48
N PHE A 134 5.12 10.45 10.55
CA PHE A 134 4.83 11.43 11.60
C PHE A 134 3.78 12.47 11.19
N SER A 135 3.05 12.25 10.08
CA SER A 135 1.94 13.11 9.69
C SER A 135 0.68 12.76 10.49
N ASP A 136 -0.05 13.78 10.94
CA ASP A 136 -1.20 13.64 11.85
C ASP A 136 -2.25 12.66 11.32
N SER A 137 -2.73 12.87 10.09
CA SER A 137 -3.78 12.03 9.51
C SER A 137 -3.35 10.59 9.29
N PHE A 138 -2.08 10.34 8.92
CA PHE A 138 -1.59 8.97 8.74
C PHE A 138 -1.39 8.28 10.08
N TRP A 139 -0.79 8.98 11.05
CA TRP A 139 -0.56 8.44 12.39
C TRP A 139 -1.90 8.08 13.04
N PHE A 140 -2.89 8.96 13.00
CA PHE A 140 -4.22 8.71 13.54
C PHE A 140 -4.81 7.38 13.05
N ASN A 141 -4.77 7.12 11.75
CA ASN A 141 -5.24 5.85 11.17
C ASN A 141 -4.32 4.65 11.49
N ALA A 142 -3.05 4.88 11.82
CA ALA A 142 -2.09 3.81 12.12
C ALA A 142 -2.27 3.21 13.52
N VAL A 143 -2.97 3.89 14.42
CA VAL A 143 -3.10 3.50 15.85
C VAL A 143 -4.46 2.95 16.23
N GLU A 144 -5.42 2.90 15.30
CA GLU A 144 -6.77 2.37 15.52
C GLU A 144 -7.21 1.42 14.40
N THR A 145 -8.17 0.53 14.68
CA THR A 145 -8.71 -0.42 13.71
C THR A 145 -9.57 0.30 12.68
N GLU A 146 -8.93 0.79 11.62
CA GLU A 146 -9.60 1.40 10.49
C GLU A 146 -9.10 0.82 9.16
N VAL A 147 -10.01 0.75 8.19
CA VAL A 147 -9.73 0.19 6.86
C VAL A 147 -8.64 0.95 6.12
N TYR A 148 -8.45 2.23 6.43
CA TYR A 148 -7.47 3.10 5.79
C TYR A 148 -6.02 2.67 6.02
N ALA A 149 -5.68 2.06 7.15
CA ALA A 149 -4.32 1.57 7.40
C ALA A 149 -3.92 0.48 6.38
N MET A 150 -4.79 -0.52 6.22
CA MET A 150 -4.56 -1.61 5.26
C MET A 150 -4.77 -1.14 3.81
N ALA A 151 -5.67 -0.19 3.57
CA ALA A 151 -5.84 0.45 2.26
C ALA A 151 -4.56 1.17 1.81
N THR A 152 -3.93 1.91 2.71
CA THR A 152 -2.68 2.64 2.43
C THR A 152 -1.50 1.67 2.24
N LEU A 153 -1.48 0.54 2.96
CA LEU A 153 -0.54 -0.54 2.69
C LEU A 153 -0.69 -1.05 1.25
N ILE A 154 -1.90 -1.40 0.85
CA ILE A 154 -2.17 -1.87 -0.52
C ILE A 154 -1.75 -0.82 -1.55
N LEU A 155 -2.09 0.45 -1.31
CA LEU A 155 -1.72 1.57 -2.19
C LEU A 155 -0.19 1.69 -2.33
N SER A 156 0.55 1.67 -1.23
CA SER A 156 2.01 1.77 -1.23
C SER A 156 2.69 0.57 -1.90
N VAL A 157 2.18 -0.65 -1.69
CA VAL A 157 2.63 -1.86 -2.38
C VAL A 157 2.40 -1.75 -3.87
N LEU A 158 1.22 -1.30 -4.31
CA LEU A 158 0.89 -1.17 -5.73
C LEU A 158 1.77 -0.12 -6.44
N PHE A 159 2.06 1.01 -5.81
CA PHE A 159 3.01 1.98 -6.35
C PHE A 159 4.42 1.42 -6.46
N TRP A 160 4.90 0.73 -5.41
CA TRP A 160 6.19 0.06 -5.45
C TRP A 160 6.25 -0.98 -6.58
N MET A 161 5.23 -1.86 -6.68
CA MET A 161 5.12 -2.86 -7.74
C MET A 161 5.05 -2.22 -9.13
N GLY A 162 4.35 -1.09 -9.28
CA GLY A 162 4.27 -0.35 -10.53
C GLY A 162 5.61 0.17 -11.04
N LEU A 163 6.45 0.67 -10.13
CA LEU A 163 7.82 1.08 -10.47
C LEU A 163 8.74 -0.11 -10.74
N ARG A 164 8.56 -1.22 -10.01
CA ARG A 164 9.27 -2.48 -10.29
C ARG A 164 8.89 -3.07 -11.66
N TRP A 165 7.61 -2.98 -12.00
CA TRP A 165 7.12 -3.34 -13.33
C TRP A 165 7.78 -2.46 -14.39
N GLU A 166 7.88 -1.15 -14.17
CA GLU A 166 8.52 -0.24 -15.11
C GLU A 166 10.00 -0.58 -15.37
N GLU A 167 10.77 -0.96 -14.34
CA GLU A 167 12.16 -1.40 -14.50
C GLU A 167 12.27 -2.65 -15.40
N GLU A 168 11.31 -3.58 -15.28
CA GLU A 168 11.36 -4.91 -15.92
C GLU A 168 10.40 -5.09 -17.11
N MET A 169 9.63 -4.05 -17.49
CA MET A 169 8.46 -4.15 -18.38
C MET A 169 8.76 -4.82 -19.73
N ASN A 170 9.95 -4.57 -20.29
CA ASN A 170 10.36 -5.06 -21.60
C ASN A 170 11.32 -6.26 -21.51
N THR A 171 11.32 -6.95 -20.37
CA THR A 171 12.08 -8.20 -20.18
C THR A 171 11.15 -9.41 -20.35
N PRO A 172 11.68 -10.61 -20.67
CA PRO A 172 10.85 -11.82 -20.84
C PRO A 172 9.96 -12.20 -19.64
N ARG A 173 10.24 -11.66 -18.44
CA ARG A 173 9.49 -11.93 -17.21
C ARG A 173 8.82 -10.68 -16.63
N GLY A 174 8.75 -9.56 -17.37
CA GLY A 174 8.19 -8.29 -16.89
C GLY A 174 6.72 -8.40 -16.49
N ASP A 175 5.94 -9.18 -17.22
CA ASP A 175 4.48 -9.32 -17.02
C ASP A 175 4.10 -9.97 -15.68
N ARG A 176 5.06 -10.59 -14.97
CA ARG A 176 4.83 -11.09 -13.61
C ARG A 176 4.32 -9.99 -12.68
N TRP A 177 4.78 -8.75 -12.87
CA TRP A 177 4.35 -7.63 -12.06
C TRP A 177 2.90 -7.24 -12.35
N LEU A 178 2.46 -7.32 -13.61
CA LEU A 178 1.05 -7.07 -13.95
C LEU A 178 0.11 -8.08 -13.28
N LEU A 179 0.50 -9.35 -13.25
CA LEU A 179 -0.26 -10.39 -12.55
C LEU A 179 -0.34 -10.11 -11.04
N MET A 180 0.78 -9.72 -10.42
CA MET A 180 0.82 -9.35 -9.00
C MET A 180 0.00 -8.09 -8.71
N ILE A 181 0.09 -7.07 -9.56
CA ILE A 181 -0.69 -5.83 -9.45
C ILE A 181 -2.19 -6.14 -9.56
N ALA A 182 -2.61 -6.94 -10.55
CA ALA A 182 -4.00 -7.34 -10.72
C ALA A 182 -4.52 -8.12 -9.50
N PHE A 183 -3.71 -9.04 -8.96
CA PHE A 183 -4.03 -9.78 -7.75
C PHE A 183 -4.22 -8.87 -6.53
N VAL A 184 -3.28 -7.95 -6.29
CA VAL A 184 -3.34 -7.01 -5.16
C VAL A 184 -4.49 -6.00 -5.31
N ILE A 185 -4.79 -5.55 -6.54
CA ILE A 185 -6.00 -4.76 -6.82
C ILE A 185 -7.26 -5.56 -6.46
N GLY A 186 -7.33 -6.84 -6.83
CA GLY A 186 -8.44 -7.72 -6.44
C GLY A 186 -8.60 -7.85 -4.92
N LEU A 187 -7.49 -8.03 -4.20
CA LEU A 187 -7.50 -8.08 -2.73
C LEU A 187 -8.01 -6.77 -2.10
N SER A 188 -7.77 -5.62 -2.74
CA SER A 188 -8.24 -4.32 -2.24
C SER A 188 -9.77 -4.24 -2.10
N PHE A 189 -10.53 -5.03 -2.86
CA PHE A 189 -11.98 -5.10 -2.71
C PHE A 189 -12.43 -5.70 -1.38
N GLY A 190 -11.62 -6.58 -0.80
CA GLY A 190 -11.87 -7.11 0.54
C GLY A 190 -11.48 -6.15 1.68
N VAL A 191 -10.96 -4.97 1.36
CA VAL A 191 -10.43 -4.00 2.34
C VAL A 191 -11.03 -2.62 2.14
N HIS A 192 -10.59 -1.94 1.08
CA HIS A 192 -11.04 -0.61 0.70
C HIS A 192 -10.65 -0.33 -0.76
N PHE A 193 -11.52 0.35 -1.50
CA PHE A 193 -11.34 0.64 -2.93
C PHE A 193 -10.23 1.65 -3.25
N MET A 194 -9.47 2.11 -2.25
CA MET A 194 -8.41 3.11 -2.44
C MET A 194 -7.28 2.55 -3.30
N GLY A 195 -7.03 1.24 -3.27
CA GLY A 195 -6.03 0.58 -4.09
C GLY A 195 -6.26 0.77 -5.59
N LEU A 196 -7.52 0.90 -6.04
CA LEU A 196 -7.86 1.15 -7.44
C LEU A 196 -7.34 2.50 -7.95
N LEU A 197 -7.15 3.48 -7.07
CA LEU A 197 -6.67 4.81 -7.44
C LEU A 197 -5.23 4.78 -7.99
N THR A 198 -4.52 3.67 -7.86
CA THR A 198 -3.22 3.47 -8.52
C THR A 198 -3.32 3.24 -10.03
N ILE A 199 -4.47 2.78 -10.54
CA ILE A 199 -4.63 2.40 -11.95
C ILE A 199 -4.29 3.55 -12.90
N PRO A 200 -4.78 4.80 -12.70
CA PRO A 200 -4.36 5.94 -13.51
C PRO A 200 -2.85 6.16 -13.53
N ALA A 201 -2.19 6.07 -12.37
CA ALA A 201 -0.76 6.24 -12.27
C ALA A 201 0.01 5.12 -13.00
N LEU A 202 -0.44 3.87 -12.88
CA LEU A 202 0.14 2.71 -13.60
C LEU A 202 0.02 2.86 -15.11
N GLY A 203 -1.12 3.33 -15.61
CA GLY A 203 -1.29 3.60 -17.04
C GLY A 203 -0.38 4.73 -17.54
N MET A 204 -0.13 5.74 -16.72
CA MET A 204 0.86 6.78 -17.03
C MET A 204 2.30 6.25 -17.01
N ILE A 205 2.65 5.38 -16.06
CA ILE A 205 3.94 4.69 -16.02
C ILE A 205 4.15 3.89 -17.32
N TYR A 206 3.14 3.14 -17.75
CA TYR A 206 3.18 2.41 -19.03
C TYR A 206 3.39 3.35 -20.22
N TYR A 207 2.65 4.46 -20.28
CA TYR A 207 2.77 5.44 -21.36
C TYR A 207 4.18 6.03 -21.44
N PHE A 208 4.72 6.52 -20.32
CA PHE A 208 6.06 7.12 -20.31
C PHE A 208 7.17 6.11 -20.59
N LYS A 209 6.97 4.83 -20.26
CA LYS A 209 7.95 3.78 -20.54
C LYS A 209 8.01 3.37 -22.01
N ASN A 210 6.86 3.28 -22.68
CA ASN A 210 6.76 2.69 -24.02
C ASN A 210 6.78 3.72 -25.15
N TYR A 211 6.43 4.98 -24.88
CA TYR A 211 6.35 6.01 -25.91
C TYR A 211 7.56 6.94 -25.86
N LYS A 212 8.43 6.84 -26.88
CA LYS A 212 9.66 7.66 -26.98
C LYS A 212 9.40 9.17 -27.06
N LYS A 213 8.29 9.59 -27.67
CA LYS A 213 7.90 11.00 -27.80
C LYS A 213 6.65 11.26 -26.97
N VAL A 214 6.80 11.98 -25.87
CA VAL A 214 5.69 12.45 -25.04
C VAL A 214 5.05 13.65 -25.73
N THR A 215 3.74 13.58 -25.99
CA THR A 215 2.97 14.67 -26.57
C THR A 215 1.77 14.99 -25.71
N VAL A 216 1.26 16.23 -25.75
CA VAL A 216 0.06 16.63 -24.98
C VAL A 216 -1.14 15.74 -25.33
N ARG A 217 -1.33 15.42 -26.62
CA ARG A 217 -2.41 14.51 -27.06
C ARG A 217 -2.23 13.10 -26.51
N GLY A 218 -1.03 12.54 -26.58
CA GLY A 218 -0.74 11.21 -26.03
C GLY A 218 -0.92 11.16 -24.51
N PHE A 219 -0.50 12.19 -23.79
CA PHE A 219 -0.73 12.33 -22.36
C PHE A 219 -2.23 12.35 -22.01
N ILE A 220 -3.03 13.12 -22.76
CA ILE A 220 -4.49 13.17 -22.57
C ILE A 220 -5.12 11.80 -22.82
N TYR A 221 -4.76 11.13 -23.94
CA TYR A 221 -5.30 9.80 -24.23
C TYR A 221 -4.90 8.75 -23.19
N ALA A 222 -3.65 8.76 -22.73
CA ALA A 222 -3.19 7.84 -21.69
C ALA A 222 -3.99 8.02 -20.40
N ASN A 223 -4.23 9.27 -19.96
CA ASN A 223 -5.08 9.55 -18.80
C ASN A 223 -6.52 9.08 -19.01
N LEU A 224 -7.14 9.42 -20.15
CA LEU A 224 -8.52 9.03 -20.45
C LEU A 224 -8.70 7.52 -20.47
N ILE A 225 -7.78 6.78 -21.10
CA ILE A 225 -7.81 5.32 -21.14
C ILE A 225 -7.63 4.74 -19.73
N SER A 226 -6.70 5.26 -18.94
CA SER A 226 -6.44 4.73 -17.60
C SER A 226 -7.59 5.00 -16.64
N VAL A 227 -8.23 6.17 -16.74
CA VAL A 227 -9.47 6.50 -16.01
C VAL A 227 -10.63 5.63 -16.50
N ALA A 228 -10.74 5.36 -17.81
CA ALA A 228 -11.76 4.46 -18.33
C ALA A 228 -11.60 3.02 -17.80
N ILE A 229 -10.36 2.52 -17.68
CA ILE A 229 -10.07 1.22 -17.06
C ILE A 229 -10.50 1.23 -15.58
N LEU A 230 -10.13 2.27 -14.83
CA LEU A 230 -10.57 2.44 -13.45
C LEU A 230 -12.10 2.41 -13.33
N LEU A 231 -12.81 3.21 -14.15
CA LEU A 231 -14.27 3.29 -14.13
C LEU A 231 -14.92 1.97 -14.57
N PHE A 232 -14.35 1.27 -15.54
CA PHE A 232 -14.80 -0.06 -15.94
C PHE A 232 -14.71 -1.03 -14.76
N ILE A 233 -13.56 -1.08 -14.08
CA ILE A 233 -13.37 -1.99 -12.95
C ILE A 233 -14.30 -1.62 -11.79
N PHE A 234 -14.32 -0.34 -11.41
CA PHE A 234 -15.05 0.15 -10.25
C PHE A 234 -16.57 0.14 -10.43
N LYS A 235 -17.08 0.59 -11.58
CA LYS A 235 -18.51 0.80 -11.81
C LYS A 235 -19.20 -0.39 -12.48
N LEU A 236 -18.47 -1.18 -13.27
CA LEU A 236 -19.05 -2.28 -14.06
C LEU A 236 -18.60 -3.63 -13.53
N LEU A 237 -17.30 -3.93 -13.64
CA LEU A 237 -16.78 -5.27 -13.34
C LEU A 237 -17.15 -5.70 -11.91
N LEU A 238 -16.83 -4.87 -10.92
CA LEU A 238 -17.05 -5.21 -9.52
C LEU A 238 -18.54 -5.31 -9.16
N PRO A 239 -19.39 -4.29 -9.39
CA PRO A 239 -20.80 -4.36 -9.01
C PRO A 239 -21.56 -5.50 -9.71
N LEU A 240 -21.25 -5.76 -11.00
CA LEU A 240 -21.87 -6.86 -11.73
C LEU A 240 -21.42 -8.23 -11.19
N THR A 241 -20.14 -8.37 -10.84
CA THR A 241 -19.62 -9.61 -10.26
C THR A 241 -20.24 -9.88 -8.89
N LEU A 242 -20.32 -8.87 -8.02
CA LEU A 242 -20.96 -9.00 -6.71
C LEU A 242 -22.46 -9.26 -6.83
N SER A 243 -23.16 -8.58 -7.75
CA SER A 243 -24.58 -8.84 -8.01
C SER A 243 -24.81 -10.25 -8.53
N PHE A 244 -23.92 -10.75 -9.40
CA PHE A 244 -23.98 -12.13 -9.87
C PHE A 244 -23.81 -13.13 -8.72
N PHE A 245 -22.79 -12.96 -7.87
CA PHE A 245 -22.58 -13.85 -6.71
C PHE A 245 -23.76 -13.80 -5.74
N GLY A 246 -24.29 -12.61 -5.45
CA GLY A 246 -25.47 -12.47 -4.60
C GLY A 246 -26.73 -13.15 -5.16
N ASN A 247 -26.87 -13.25 -6.48
CA ASN A 247 -27.96 -13.99 -7.12
C ASN A 247 -27.69 -15.49 -7.24
N ALA A 248 -26.43 -15.91 -7.23
CA ALA A 248 -26.02 -17.31 -7.43
C ALA A 248 -25.86 -18.09 -6.11
N GLU A 249 -25.64 -17.41 -4.99
CA GLU A 249 -25.58 -18.01 -3.64
C GLU A 249 -26.97 -18.22 -3.00
N VAL A 250 -28.04 -17.68 -3.60
CA VAL A 250 -29.44 -17.85 -3.15
C VAL A 250 -30.14 -18.95 -3.95
#